data_AF-A0A7W0JDV5-F1
#
_entry.id   AF-A0A7W0JDV5-F1
#
_cell.length_a   1.000
_cell.length_b   1.000
_cell.length_c   1.000
_cell.angle_alpha   90.00
_cell.angle_beta   90.00
_cell.angle_gamma   90.00
#
_symmetry.space_group_name_H-M   'P 1'
#
loop_
_entity.id
_entity.type
_entity.pdbx_description
1 polymer ?
#
loop_
_entity_poly.entity_id
_entity_poly.type
_entity_poly.pdbx_seq_one_letter_code
_entity_poly.pdbx_strand_id
1 'polypeptide(L)'
;MSTSTIDNSNSINLKVSHAAHFLNSTQRQVIAKQAIGGKIPISHIAERYAVSRKFVYEQKVKAEEAIHEAFSDQSSEPDKVLFYIPVTKKWLTQVVLALIFICRASYQGVIELFRDIFDFKISKGSVHNIVHEHLQKAKEINQLQDLSKVRAGLHDEIYQAGEPVLVGCCARSTYCYLLSLEESCDANSWGVHLLDLHEKQGLSPDFTVIDGGKAARCGQKKLGLTYPHTETPFML
;
A
#
# COMPACT_ATOMS: atom_id res chain seq x y z
N MET A 1 5.04 -80.36 30.89
CA MET A 1 4.87 -80.74 29.47
C MET A 1 3.39 -80.58 29.14
N SER A 2 2.89 -79.74 28.24
CA SER A 2 3.42 -78.64 27.44
C SER A 2 2.17 -77.81 27.11
N THR A 3 2.08 -76.56 27.56
CA THR A 3 1.01 -75.65 27.16
C THR A 3 1.47 -74.88 25.94
N SER A 4 0.85 -75.18 24.81
CA SER A 4 1.05 -74.54 23.51
C SER A 4 0.52 -73.11 23.51
N THR A 5 1.44 -72.16 23.39
CA THR A 5 1.20 -70.73 23.19
C THR A 5 0.64 -70.49 21.79
N ILE A 6 -0.53 -69.86 21.73
CA ILE A 6 -1.13 -69.34 20.48
C ILE A 6 -0.42 -68.02 20.19
N ASP A 7 0.41 -68.00 19.14
CA ASP A 7 1.07 -66.79 18.68
C ASP A 7 0.10 -65.91 17.88
N ASN A 8 0.03 -64.67 18.34
CA ASN A 8 -0.92 -63.64 17.97
C ASN A 8 -0.40 -62.86 16.74
N SER A 9 -0.87 -63.22 15.55
CA SER A 9 -0.57 -62.50 14.31
C SER A 9 -1.44 -61.25 14.16
N ASN A 10 -1.02 -60.11 14.72
CA ASN A 10 -1.74 -58.84 14.49
C ASN A 10 -0.90 -57.55 14.67
N SER A 11 0.23 -57.43 13.96
CA SER A 11 1.19 -56.33 14.19
C SER A 11 1.70 -55.59 12.95
N ILE A 12 0.93 -55.49 11.85
CA ILE A 12 1.37 -54.76 10.63
C ILE A 12 0.62 -53.43 10.38
N ASN A 13 -0.54 -53.17 11.01
CA ASN A 13 -1.42 -52.06 10.58
C ASN A 13 -1.16 -50.68 11.24
N LEU A 14 -0.21 -50.56 12.18
CA LEU A 14 -0.05 -49.34 13.00
C LEU A 14 1.04 -48.36 12.54
N LYS A 15 1.95 -48.74 11.61
CA LYS A 15 3.08 -47.86 11.20
C LYS A 15 2.79 -46.90 10.05
N VAL A 16 1.76 -47.13 9.26
CA VAL A 16 1.56 -46.45 7.96
C VAL A 16 0.85 -45.09 8.08
N SER A 17 0.11 -44.82 9.17
CA SER A 17 -0.63 -43.55 9.31
C SER A 17 0.26 -42.37 9.75
N HIS A 18 1.35 -42.63 10.48
CA HIS A 18 2.21 -41.57 11.03
C HIS A 18 3.05 -40.86 9.97
N ALA A 19 3.47 -41.56 8.90
CA ALA A 19 4.33 -40.98 7.87
C ALA A 19 3.64 -39.80 7.13
N ALA A 20 2.32 -39.86 6.96
CA ALA A 20 1.56 -38.80 6.30
C ALA A 20 1.70 -37.46 7.02
N HIS A 21 1.81 -37.45 8.36
CA HIS A 21 1.94 -36.23 9.16
C HIS A 21 3.28 -35.50 8.93
N PHE A 22 4.32 -36.23 8.51
CA PHE A 22 5.65 -35.67 8.24
C PHE A 22 5.84 -35.21 6.78
N LEU A 23 4.84 -35.41 5.91
CA LEU A 23 4.91 -34.96 4.52
C LEU A 23 4.59 -33.48 4.38
N ASN A 24 5.52 -32.73 3.78
CA ASN A 24 5.34 -31.32 3.44
C ASN A 24 4.43 -31.15 2.21
N SER A 25 4.04 -29.89 1.91
CA SER A 25 3.12 -29.56 0.81
C SER A 25 3.63 -30.04 -0.55
N THR A 26 4.92 -29.87 -0.83
CA THR A 26 5.54 -30.30 -2.10
C THR A 26 5.49 -31.81 -2.28
N GLN A 27 5.77 -32.59 -1.23
CA GLN A 27 5.70 -34.05 -1.29
C GLN A 27 4.27 -34.54 -1.55
N ARG A 28 3.27 -33.90 -0.93
CA ARG A 28 1.86 -34.21 -1.17
C ARG A 28 1.44 -33.92 -2.61
N GLN A 29 1.91 -32.80 -3.18
CA GLN A 29 1.69 -32.49 -4.60
C GLN A 29 2.32 -33.52 -5.54
N VAL A 30 3.53 -34.02 -5.21
CA VAL A 30 4.18 -35.09 -6.00
C VAL A 30 3.38 -36.39 -5.95
N ILE A 31 2.86 -36.78 -4.79
CA ILE A 31 1.98 -37.94 -4.63
C ILE A 31 0.72 -37.77 -5.49
N ALA A 32 0.07 -36.61 -5.42
CA ALA A 32 -1.12 -36.30 -6.21
C ALA A 32 -0.86 -36.40 -7.72
N LYS A 33 0.25 -35.80 -8.20
CA LYS A 33 0.65 -35.86 -9.62
C LYS A 33 0.91 -37.29 -10.10
N GLN A 34 1.58 -38.11 -9.29
CA GLN A 34 1.82 -39.52 -9.62
C GLN A 34 0.52 -40.33 -9.66
N ALA A 35 -0.41 -40.04 -8.73
CA ALA A 35 -1.70 -40.73 -8.65
C ALA A 35 -2.64 -40.35 -9.81
N ILE A 36 -2.67 -39.07 -10.23
CA ILE A 36 -3.42 -38.61 -11.42
C ILE A 36 -2.82 -39.21 -12.69
N GLY A 37 -1.49 -39.24 -12.80
CA GLY A 37 -0.81 -39.70 -14.01
C GLY A 37 -1.05 -41.17 -14.36
N GLY A 38 -1.55 -42.00 -13.43
CA GLY A 38 -1.97 -43.39 -13.69
C GLY A 38 -0.86 -44.38 -14.07
N LYS A 39 0.39 -43.92 -14.20
CA LYS A 39 1.55 -44.74 -14.63
C LYS A 39 2.05 -45.68 -13.54
N ILE A 40 1.78 -45.39 -12.27
CA ILE A 40 2.23 -46.17 -11.12
C ILE A 40 0.98 -46.60 -10.33
N PRO A 41 0.81 -47.89 -10.02
CA PRO A 41 -0.29 -48.35 -9.18
C PRO A 41 -0.31 -47.63 -7.83
N ILE A 42 -1.51 -47.32 -7.33
CA ILE A 42 -1.70 -46.60 -6.05
C ILE A 42 -1.05 -47.34 -4.87
N SER A 43 -0.99 -48.68 -4.90
CA SER A 43 -0.28 -49.49 -3.90
C SER A 43 1.22 -49.18 -3.85
N HIS A 44 1.87 -49.08 -5.01
CA HIS A 44 3.31 -48.77 -5.09
C HIS A 44 3.62 -47.33 -4.65
N ILE A 45 2.72 -46.38 -4.92
CA ILE A 45 2.86 -45.00 -4.44
C ILE A 45 2.73 -44.99 -2.91
N ALA A 46 1.72 -45.67 -2.37
CA ALA A 46 1.51 -45.77 -0.93
C ALA A 46 2.73 -46.38 -0.20
N GLU A 47 3.28 -47.47 -0.73
CA GLU A 47 4.49 -48.10 -0.20
C GLU A 47 5.72 -47.19 -0.28
N ARG A 48 5.96 -46.55 -1.43
CA ARG A 48 7.12 -45.67 -1.63
C ARG A 48 7.18 -44.51 -0.64
N TYR A 49 6.02 -43.94 -0.31
CA TYR A 49 5.93 -42.81 0.63
C TYR A 49 5.55 -43.25 2.05
N ALA A 50 5.47 -44.56 2.31
CA ALA A 50 5.06 -45.16 3.57
C ALA A 50 3.72 -44.65 4.12
N VAL A 51 2.78 -44.30 3.23
CA VAL A 51 1.44 -43.79 3.55
C VAL A 51 0.35 -44.79 3.18
N SER A 52 -0.89 -44.53 3.63
CA SER A 52 -2.01 -45.41 3.28
C SER A 52 -2.48 -45.17 1.84
N ARG A 53 -3.02 -46.20 1.19
CA ARG A 53 -3.67 -46.07 -0.13
C ARG A 53 -4.81 -45.04 -0.09
N LYS A 54 -5.58 -45.00 1.02
CA LYS A 54 -6.64 -44.01 1.25
C LYS A 54 -6.10 -42.58 1.17
N PHE A 55 -4.98 -42.31 1.82
CA PHE A 55 -4.34 -40.99 1.78
C PHE A 55 -3.91 -40.61 0.35
N VAL A 56 -3.37 -41.55 -0.43
CA VAL A 56 -3.01 -41.30 -1.84
C VAL A 56 -4.25 -40.96 -2.67
N TYR A 57 -5.37 -41.66 -2.47
CA TYR A 57 -6.64 -41.32 -3.11
C TYR A 57 -7.15 -39.93 -2.70
N GLU A 58 -7.06 -39.57 -1.43
CA GLU A 58 -7.42 -38.23 -0.95
C GLU A 58 -6.57 -37.13 -1.62
N GLN A 59 -5.25 -37.35 -1.77
CA GLN A 59 -4.38 -36.40 -2.47
C GLN A 59 -4.72 -36.31 -3.97
N LYS A 60 -5.09 -37.42 -4.59
CA LYS A 60 -5.54 -37.47 -5.99
C LYS A 60 -6.81 -36.65 -6.18
N VAL A 61 -7.85 -36.92 -5.38
CA VAL A 61 -9.15 -36.22 -5.43
C VAL A 61 -8.94 -34.72 -5.25
N LYS A 62 -8.17 -34.30 -4.23
CA LYS A 62 -7.88 -32.89 -3.98
C LYS A 62 -7.24 -32.19 -5.18
N ALA A 63 -6.36 -32.87 -5.91
CA ALA A 63 -5.72 -32.31 -7.09
C ALA A 63 -6.64 -32.33 -8.32
N GLU A 64 -7.50 -33.34 -8.48
CA GLU A 64 -8.52 -33.38 -9.52
C GLU A 64 -9.57 -32.27 -9.32
N GLU A 65 -10.01 -32.02 -8.09
CA GLU A 65 -10.90 -30.90 -7.74
C GLU A 65 -10.26 -29.55 -8.08
N ALA A 66 -9.00 -29.33 -7.68
CA ALA A 66 -8.28 -28.09 -7.99
C ALA A 66 -8.07 -27.88 -9.50
N ILE A 67 -7.83 -28.95 -10.26
CA ILE A 67 -7.76 -28.90 -11.73
C ILE A 67 -9.15 -28.57 -12.29
N HIS A 68 -10.19 -29.26 -11.83
CA HIS A 68 -11.55 -29.05 -12.32
C HIS A 68 -12.03 -27.62 -12.03
N GLU A 69 -11.74 -27.06 -10.86
CA GLU A 69 -12.01 -25.67 -10.51
C GLU A 69 -11.23 -24.69 -11.38
N ALA A 70 -9.96 -24.98 -11.69
CA ALA A 70 -9.14 -24.12 -12.54
C ALA A 70 -9.60 -24.10 -14.01
N PHE A 71 -10.28 -25.15 -14.47
CA PHE A 71 -10.74 -25.33 -15.85
C PHE A 71 -12.26 -25.28 -16.01
N SER A 72 -13.04 -25.01 -14.95
CA SER A 72 -14.48 -24.83 -15.08
C SER A 72 -14.78 -23.56 -15.87
N ASP A 73 -15.73 -23.64 -16.80
CA ASP A 73 -16.20 -22.48 -17.54
C ASP A 73 -16.70 -21.46 -16.53
N GLN A 74 -16.09 -20.27 -16.54
CA GLN A 74 -16.45 -19.20 -15.63
C GLN A 74 -17.83 -18.67 -16.04
N SER A 75 -18.89 -19.32 -15.57
CA SER A 75 -20.17 -18.64 -15.37
C SER A 75 -19.85 -17.35 -14.64
N SER A 76 -20.25 -16.22 -15.21
CA SER A 76 -20.24 -14.91 -14.58
C SER A 76 -21.25 -14.91 -13.44
N GLU A 77 -20.97 -15.71 -12.42
CA GLU A 77 -21.75 -15.76 -11.19
C GLU A 77 -21.50 -14.45 -10.44
N PRO A 78 -22.55 -13.72 -10.07
CA PRO A 78 -22.41 -12.43 -9.39
C PRO A 78 -21.61 -12.54 -8.08
N ASP A 79 -21.64 -13.72 -7.45
CA ASP A 79 -20.96 -13.99 -6.18
C ASP A 79 -19.58 -14.64 -6.34
N LYS A 80 -19.06 -14.72 -7.57
CA LYS A 80 -17.72 -15.27 -7.80
C LYS A 80 -16.66 -14.38 -7.15
N VAL A 81 -15.93 -14.93 -6.18
CA VAL A 81 -14.77 -14.27 -5.58
C VAL A 81 -13.72 -14.00 -6.65
N LEU A 82 -13.41 -12.72 -6.90
CA LEU A 82 -12.44 -12.31 -7.92
C LEU A 82 -10.99 -12.58 -7.47
N PHE A 83 -10.67 -12.27 -6.21
CA PHE A 83 -9.35 -12.51 -5.61
C PHE A 83 -9.42 -12.36 -4.09
N TYR A 84 -8.38 -12.88 -3.42
CA TYR A 84 -8.19 -12.76 -1.97
C TYR A 84 -7.12 -11.72 -1.65
N ILE A 85 -7.38 -10.84 -0.67
CA ILE A 85 -6.41 -9.84 -0.21
C ILE A 85 -5.90 -10.23 1.18
N PRO A 86 -4.58 -10.39 1.40
CA PRO A 86 -4.04 -10.58 2.73
C PRO A 86 -4.08 -9.26 3.52
N VAL A 87 -4.89 -9.21 4.57
CA VAL A 87 -5.06 -8.02 5.42
C VAL A 87 -4.07 -8.03 6.58
N THR A 88 -3.17 -7.05 6.61
CA THR A 88 -2.23 -6.82 7.73
C THR A 88 -2.42 -5.44 8.33
N LYS A 89 -1.89 -5.17 9.53
CA LYS A 89 -1.93 -3.82 10.13
C LYS A 89 -1.32 -2.75 9.22
N LYS A 90 -0.19 -3.05 8.56
CA LYS A 90 0.46 -2.13 7.60
C LYS A 90 -0.43 -1.86 6.39
N TRP A 91 -1.13 -2.89 5.90
CA TRP A 91 -2.09 -2.73 4.81
C TRP A 91 -3.27 -1.86 5.24
N LEU A 92 -3.81 -2.05 6.45
CA LEU A 92 -4.86 -1.17 6.99
C LEU A 92 -4.38 0.29 7.12
N THR A 93 -3.14 0.51 7.55
CA THR A 93 -2.52 1.85 7.56
C THR A 93 -2.50 2.45 6.15
N GLN A 94 -2.12 1.68 5.12
CA GLN A 94 -2.14 2.15 3.74
C GLN A 94 -3.57 2.47 3.26
N VAL A 95 -4.57 1.67 3.65
CA VAL A 95 -5.97 1.95 3.32
C VAL A 95 -6.44 3.25 3.97
N VAL A 96 -6.10 3.51 5.24
CA VAL A 96 -6.41 4.80 5.89
C VAL A 96 -5.83 5.98 5.08
N LEU A 97 -4.56 5.89 4.68
CA LEU A 97 -3.92 6.94 3.90
C LEU A 97 -4.56 7.10 2.51
N ALA A 98 -4.86 5.99 1.83
CA ALA A 98 -5.52 6.01 0.52
C ALA A 98 -6.91 6.67 0.59
N LEU A 99 -7.71 6.33 1.60
CA LEU A 99 -9.02 6.95 1.79
C LEU A 99 -8.92 8.47 1.98
N ILE A 100 -7.93 8.94 2.73
CA ILE A 100 -7.78 10.38 3.01
C ILE A 100 -7.19 11.13 1.81
N PHE A 101 -6.14 10.61 1.18
CA PHE A 101 -5.41 11.35 0.15
C PHE A 101 -5.93 11.12 -1.27
N ILE A 102 -6.47 9.94 -1.56
CA ILE A 102 -7.01 9.58 -2.88
C ILE A 102 -8.52 9.81 -2.88
N CYS A 103 -9.24 9.20 -1.93
CA CYS A 103 -10.70 9.29 -1.88
C CYS A 103 -11.22 10.56 -1.18
N ARG A 104 -10.33 11.37 -0.59
CA ARG A 104 -10.67 12.61 0.14
C ARG A 104 -11.69 12.39 1.27
N ALA A 105 -11.69 11.20 1.86
CA ALA A 105 -12.58 10.85 2.95
C ALA A 105 -12.26 11.67 4.21
N SER A 106 -13.31 12.07 4.93
CA SER A 106 -13.17 12.62 6.27
C SER A 106 -12.72 11.52 7.25
N TYR A 107 -12.20 11.91 8.43
CA TYR A 107 -11.86 10.92 9.47
C TYR A 107 -13.07 10.09 9.88
N GLN A 108 -14.27 10.68 9.86
CA GLN A 108 -15.51 9.96 10.14
C GLN A 108 -15.81 8.92 9.07
N GLY A 109 -15.67 9.28 7.79
CA GLY A 109 -15.86 8.35 6.67
C GLY A 109 -14.89 7.17 6.71
N VAL A 110 -13.65 7.40 7.15
CA VAL A 110 -12.68 6.30 7.37
C VAL A 110 -13.16 5.36 8.49
N ILE A 111 -13.61 5.91 9.62
CA ILE A 111 -14.08 5.10 10.76
C ILE A 111 -15.31 4.27 10.37
N GLU A 112 -16.25 4.86 9.65
CA GLU A 112 -17.47 4.18 9.19
C GLU A 112 -17.15 3.07 8.20
N LEU A 113 -16.30 3.33 7.19
CA LEU A 113 -15.90 2.29 6.23
C LEU A 113 -15.20 1.13 6.93
N PHE A 114 -14.30 1.41 7.88
CA PHE A 114 -13.62 0.37 8.64
C PHE A 114 -14.58 -0.47 9.48
N ARG A 115 -15.60 0.15 10.09
CA ARG A 115 -16.66 -0.56 10.83
C ARG A 115 -17.54 -1.40 9.90
N ASP A 116 -18.03 -0.82 8.81
CA ASP A 116 -19.10 -1.40 8.00
C ASP A 116 -18.60 -2.39 6.94
N ILE A 117 -17.40 -2.17 6.39
CA ILE A 117 -16.84 -2.99 5.31
C ILE A 117 -15.82 -4.00 5.83
N PHE A 118 -14.99 -3.61 6.80
CA PHE A 118 -13.92 -4.47 7.31
C PHE A 118 -14.23 -5.13 8.65
N ASP A 119 -15.36 -4.80 9.30
CA ASP A 119 -15.67 -5.20 10.69
C ASP A 119 -14.48 -4.95 11.65
N PHE A 120 -13.73 -3.87 11.39
CA PHE A 120 -12.53 -3.51 12.14
C PHE A 120 -12.72 -2.14 12.79
N LYS A 121 -12.68 -2.08 14.12
CA LYS A 121 -12.85 -0.81 14.84
C LYS A 121 -11.54 -0.02 14.88
N ILE A 122 -11.61 1.22 14.41
CA ILE A 122 -10.53 2.20 14.52
C ILE A 122 -11.06 3.47 15.19
N SER A 123 -10.26 4.09 16.04
CA SER A 123 -10.63 5.35 16.69
C SER A 123 -10.21 6.55 15.83
N LYS A 124 -10.86 7.70 16.03
CA LYS A 124 -10.43 8.97 15.42
C LYS A 124 -8.98 9.31 15.75
N GLY A 125 -8.53 9.04 16.98
CA GLY A 125 -7.14 9.24 17.41
C GLY A 125 -6.17 8.32 16.66
N SER A 126 -6.55 7.08 16.38
CA SER A 126 -5.73 6.15 15.60
C SER A 126 -5.58 6.61 14.15
N VAL A 127 -6.67 7.08 13.51
CA VAL A 127 -6.61 7.67 12.17
C VAL A 127 -5.71 8.90 12.16
N HIS A 128 -5.89 9.81 13.12
CA HIS A 128 -5.05 10.99 13.29
C HIS A 128 -3.56 10.64 13.41
N ASN A 129 -3.20 9.72 14.30
CA ASN A 129 -1.81 9.33 14.52
C ASN A 129 -1.17 8.73 13.27
N ILE A 130 -1.90 7.86 12.55
CA ILE A 130 -1.44 7.29 11.28
C ILE A 130 -1.13 8.41 10.29
N VAL A 131 -2.07 9.33 10.08
CA VAL A 131 -1.90 10.43 9.12
C VAL A 131 -0.71 11.29 9.51
N HIS A 132 -0.60 11.71 10.78
CA HIS A 132 0.46 12.60 11.22
C HIS A 132 1.85 11.96 11.16
N GLU A 133 1.99 10.68 11.51
CA GLU A 133 3.27 9.98 11.38
C GLU A 133 3.75 9.96 9.92
N HIS A 134 2.84 9.69 8.98
CA HIS A 134 3.18 9.64 7.57
C HIS A 134 3.35 11.02 6.92
N LEU A 135 2.65 12.04 7.41
CA LEU A 135 2.86 13.43 6.99
C LEU A 135 4.27 13.93 7.34
N GLN A 136 4.83 13.54 8.48
CA GLN A 136 6.21 13.93 8.83
C GLN A 136 7.22 13.34 7.84
N LYS A 137 7.08 12.05 7.52
CA LYS A 137 7.92 11.41 6.49
C LYS A 137 7.74 12.07 5.12
N ALA A 138 6.52 12.46 4.76
CA ALA A 138 6.26 13.17 3.52
C ALA A 138 6.92 14.56 3.50
N LYS A 139 6.94 15.28 4.63
CA LYS A 139 7.64 16.56 4.75
C LYS A 139 9.15 16.40 4.54
N GLU A 140 9.76 15.40 5.16
CA GLU A 140 11.19 15.09 4.96
C GLU A 140 11.49 14.80 3.48
N ILE A 141 10.67 13.98 2.82
CA ILE A 141 10.83 13.68 1.39
C ILE A 141 10.67 14.93 0.53
N ASN A 142 9.72 15.81 0.85
CA ASN A 142 9.49 17.06 0.14
C ASN A 142 10.67 18.04 0.31
N GLN A 143 11.26 18.12 1.49
CA GLN A 143 12.44 18.95 1.77
C GLN A 143 13.70 18.48 1.04
N LEU A 144 13.76 17.21 0.64
CA LEU A 144 14.87 16.64 -0.13
C LEU A 144 14.70 16.81 -1.66
N GLN A 145 13.59 17.38 -2.13
CA GLN A 145 13.38 17.58 -3.56
C GLN A 145 14.30 18.67 -4.11
N ASP A 146 14.88 18.41 -5.28
CA ASP A 146 15.63 19.40 -6.06
C ASP A 146 14.66 20.29 -6.86
N LEU A 147 14.66 21.58 -6.54
CA LEU A 147 13.81 22.59 -7.16
C LEU A 147 14.53 23.39 -8.26
N SER A 148 15.79 23.07 -8.59
CA SER A 148 16.56 23.79 -9.64
C SER A 148 15.93 23.71 -11.03
N LYS A 149 15.04 22.73 -11.27
CA LYS A 149 14.31 22.55 -12.52
C LYS A 149 13.03 23.38 -12.62
N VAL A 150 12.64 24.07 -11.54
CA VAL A 150 11.50 24.99 -11.55
C VAL A 150 11.91 26.26 -12.27
N ARG A 151 11.43 26.44 -13.51
CA ARG A 151 11.75 27.61 -14.35
C ARG A 151 10.73 28.74 -14.22
N ALA A 152 9.49 28.43 -13.85
CA ALA A 152 8.44 29.41 -13.64
C ALA A 152 7.69 29.08 -12.34
N GLY A 153 7.71 30.01 -11.39
CA GLY A 153 7.02 29.88 -10.10
C GLY A 153 5.70 30.63 -10.10
N LEU A 154 4.63 29.99 -9.64
CA LEU A 154 3.35 30.62 -9.33
C LEU A 154 3.30 30.83 -7.83
N HIS A 155 3.33 32.08 -7.38
CA HIS A 155 3.28 32.41 -5.96
C HIS A 155 1.94 33.08 -5.64
N ASP A 156 1.31 32.63 -4.57
CA ASP A 156 -0.02 33.08 -4.14
C ASP A 156 -0.15 33.05 -2.61
N GLU A 157 -1.18 33.71 -2.10
CA GLU A 157 -1.57 33.74 -0.70
C GLU A 157 -3.02 33.30 -0.56
N ILE A 158 -3.25 32.15 0.07
CA ILE A 158 -4.61 31.70 0.42
C ILE A 158 -4.86 31.90 1.91
N TYR A 159 -6.10 32.04 2.33
CA TYR A 159 -6.44 32.24 3.75
C TYR A 159 -7.24 31.06 4.29
N GLN A 160 -6.70 30.40 5.30
CA GLN A 160 -7.35 29.30 6.01
C GLN A 160 -7.77 29.78 7.40
N ALA A 161 -9.08 29.85 7.65
CA ALA A 161 -9.63 30.33 8.92
C ALA A 161 -9.12 31.72 9.37
N GLY A 162 -8.77 32.58 8.41
CA GLY A 162 -8.24 33.93 8.65
C GLY A 162 -6.71 34.00 8.73
N GLU A 163 -6.01 32.87 8.79
CA GLU A 163 -4.55 32.80 8.77
C GLU A 163 -4.03 32.66 7.34
N PRO A 164 -3.01 33.43 6.95
CA PRO A 164 -2.41 33.33 5.62
C PRO A 164 -1.63 32.02 5.46
N VAL A 165 -1.76 31.43 4.29
CA VAL A 165 -0.95 30.31 3.82
C VAL A 165 -0.22 30.75 2.56
N LEU A 166 1.11 30.76 2.63
CA LEU A 166 1.98 31.08 1.50
C LEU A 166 2.06 29.88 0.57
N VAL A 167 1.84 30.11 -0.72
CA VAL A 167 1.76 29.05 -1.74
C VAL A 167 2.79 29.31 -2.83
N GLY A 168 3.54 28.27 -3.21
CA GLY A 168 4.47 28.29 -4.33
C GLY A 168 4.36 27.01 -5.15
N CYS A 169 4.06 27.17 -6.43
CA CYS A 169 3.83 26.06 -7.35
C CYS A 169 4.66 26.19 -8.62
N CYS A 170 5.19 25.08 -9.14
CA CYS A 170 5.81 25.06 -10.46
C CYS A 170 4.73 25.22 -11.53
N ALA A 171 4.82 26.24 -12.38
CA ALA A 171 3.81 26.53 -13.40
C ALA A 171 3.62 25.38 -14.40
N ARG A 172 4.67 24.59 -14.67
CA ARG A 172 4.62 23.49 -15.65
C ARG A 172 4.06 22.19 -15.06
N SER A 173 4.52 21.80 -13.88
CA SER A 173 4.19 20.48 -13.29
C SER A 173 3.11 20.54 -12.23
N THR A 174 2.64 21.75 -11.89
CA THR A 174 1.74 22.02 -10.76
C THR A 174 2.27 21.48 -9.42
N TYR A 175 3.57 21.19 -9.34
CA TYR A 175 4.19 20.72 -8.11
C TYR A 175 4.24 21.85 -7.10
N CYS A 176 3.55 21.68 -5.97
CA CYS A 176 3.52 22.62 -4.87
C CYS A 176 4.79 22.44 -4.03
N TYR A 177 5.73 23.38 -4.14
CA TYR A 177 7.00 23.38 -3.42
C TYR A 177 6.96 24.25 -2.16
N LEU A 178 5.94 25.09 -1.99
CA LEU A 178 5.72 25.89 -0.79
C LEU A 178 4.25 25.84 -0.40
N LEU A 179 3.99 25.45 0.84
CA LEU A 179 2.66 25.50 1.48
C LEU A 179 2.87 25.72 2.98
N SER A 180 2.98 26.98 3.41
CA SER A 180 3.30 27.34 4.81
C SER A 180 2.20 28.20 5.42
N LEU A 181 1.65 27.77 6.55
CA LEU A 181 0.72 28.53 7.37
C LEU A 181 1.51 29.53 8.22
N GLU A 182 1.18 30.80 8.14
CA GLU A 182 1.88 31.90 8.80
C GLU A 182 0.95 32.74 9.67
N GLU A 183 1.49 33.40 10.69
CA GLU A 183 0.74 34.37 11.49
C GLU A 183 0.51 35.69 10.72
N SER A 184 1.42 36.05 9.81
CA SER A 184 1.35 37.26 9.00
C SER A 184 1.78 37.02 7.55
N CYS A 185 1.08 37.67 6.62
CA CYS A 185 1.47 37.77 5.23
C CYS A 185 2.26 39.07 5.03
N ASP A 186 3.57 39.00 5.24
CA ASP A 186 4.47 40.12 5.03
C ASP A 186 5.73 39.73 4.25
N ALA A 187 6.54 40.74 3.90
CA ALA A 187 7.73 40.56 3.11
C ALA A 187 8.81 39.70 3.81
N ASN A 188 8.83 39.67 5.14
CA ASN A 188 9.78 38.86 5.89
C ASN A 188 9.34 37.39 5.86
N SER A 189 8.05 37.10 6.12
CA SER A 189 7.52 35.72 6.05
C SER A 189 7.81 35.11 4.68
N TRP A 190 7.47 35.82 3.61
CA TRP A 190 7.81 35.40 2.25
C TRP A 190 9.31 35.25 2.02
N GLY A 191 10.09 36.23 2.46
CA GLY A 191 11.54 36.22 2.26
C GLY A 191 12.20 34.99 2.87
N VAL A 192 11.92 34.69 4.14
CA VAL A 192 12.53 33.56 4.85
C VAL A 192 12.24 32.24 4.12
N HIS A 193 11.00 32.00 3.71
CA HIS A 193 10.63 30.78 2.99
C HIS A 193 11.29 30.68 1.62
N LEU A 194 11.34 31.77 0.86
CA LEU A 194 11.99 31.77 -0.46
C LEU A 194 13.51 31.61 -0.36
N LEU A 195 14.14 32.18 0.66
CA LEU A 195 15.56 31.97 0.94
C LEU A 195 15.85 30.52 1.27
N ASP A 196 15.05 29.93 2.17
CA ASP A 196 15.19 28.53 2.56
C ASP A 196 15.07 27.59 1.35
N LEU A 197 14.07 27.82 0.49
CA LEU A 197 13.88 27.05 -0.74
C LEU A 197 15.04 27.22 -1.74
N HIS A 198 15.59 28.44 -1.83
CA HIS A 198 16.74 28.72 -2.68
C HIS A 198 18.00 28.01 -2.16
N GLU A 199 18.35 28.21 -0.90
CA GLU A 199 19.59 27.72 -0.30
C GLU A 199 19.58 26.20 -0.10
N LYS A 200 18.46 25.63 0.35
CA LYS A 200 18.38 24.20 0.72
C LYS A 200 17.97 23.31 -0.44
N GLN A 201 17.13 23.82 -1.36
CA GLN A 201 16.52 23.03 -2.42
C GLN A 201 16.83 23.53 -3.84
N GLY A 202 17.61 24.62 -3.98
CA GLY A 202 18.07 25.12 -5.27
C GLY A 202 17.02 25.84 -6.09
N LEU A 203 15.93 26.33 -5.48
CA LEU A 203 14.87 27.05 -6.19
C LEU A 203 15.44 28.33 -6.84
N SER A 204 15.41 28.40 -8.17
CA SER A 204 15.88 29.56 -8.95
C SER A 204 15.10 29.70 -10.27
N PRO A 205 13.80 30.08 -10.21
CA PRO A 205 13.00 30.28 -11.41
C PRO A 205 13.52 31.42 -12.30
N ASP A 206 13.25 31.33 -13.60
CA ASP A 206 13.52 32.42 -14.54
C ASP A 206 12.58 33.60 -14.32
N PHE A 207 11.35 33.35 -13.86
CA PHE A 207 10.36 34.36 -13.53
C PHE A 207 9.32 33.80 -12.55
N THR A 208 8.60 34.71 -11.90
CA THR A 208 7.48 34.36 -11.01
C THR A 208 6.22 35.11 -11.41
N VAL A 209 5.07 34.43 -11.32
CA VAL A 209 3.76 35.02 -11.53
C VAL A 209 3.11 35.19 -10.16
N ILE A 210 2.66 36.40 -9.85
CA ILE A 210 2.11 36.76 -8.54
C ILE A 210 0.90 37.67 -8.76
N ASP A 211 -0.30 37.20 -8.43
CA ASP A 211 -1.51 38.01 -8.49
C ASP A 211 -1.68 38.81 -7.19
N GLY A 212 -1.75 40.14 -7.28
CA GLY A 212 -1.96 41.02 -6.11
C GLY A 212 -0.84 41.07 -5.04
N GLY A 213 0.04 40.06 -4.96
CA GLY A 213 0.97 39.77 -3.85
C GLY A 213 2.11 40.78 -3.64
N LYS A 214 1.80 41.93 -3.03
CA LYS A 214 2.79 42.96 -2.67
C LYS A 214 3.81 42.45 -1.65
N ALA A 215 3.38 41.62 -0.70
CA ALA A 215 4.26 41.02 0.31
C ALA A 215 5.30 40.10 -0.35
N ALA A 216 4.87 39.18 -1.21
CA ALA A 216 5.74 38.28 -1.97
C ALA A 216 6.79 39.04 -2.79
N ARG A 217 6.37 40.04 -3.57
CA ARG A 217 7.28 40.88 -4.38
C ARG A 217 8.30 41.63 -3.52
N CYS A 218 7.87 42.18 -2.39
CA CYS A 218 8.78 42.85 -1.45
C CYS A 218 9.78 41.86 -0.82
N GLY A 219 9.34 40.65 -0.47
CA GLY A 219 10.21 39.61 0.09
C GLY A 219 11.31 39.17 -0.87
N GLN A 220 10.93 38.89 -2.13
CA GLN A 220 11.88 38.58 -3.21
C GLN A 220 12.94 39.68 -3.40
N LYS A 221 12.49 40.94 -3.49
CA LYS A 221 13.38 42.09 -3.68
C LYS A 221 14.34 42.27 -2.50
N LYS A 222 13.87 42.10 -1.26
CA LYS A 222 14.67 42.30 -0.04
C LYS A 222 15.87 41.35 0.04
N LEU A 223 15.76 40.17 -0.56
CA LEU A 223 16.78 39.13 -0.52
C LEU A 223 17.64 39.06 -1.80
N GLY A 224 17.47 40.00 -2.73
CA GLY A 224 18.17 39.97 -4.01
C GLY A 224 17.73 38.84 -4.96
N LEU A 225 16.72 38.05 -4.56
CA LEU A 225 16.06 37.03 -5.38
C LEU A 225 15.12 37.73 -6.38
N THR A 226 15.71 38.45 -7.34
CA THR A 226 14.96 39.25 -8.31
C THR A 226 14.57 38.41 -9.51
N TYR A 227 13.55 37.58 -9.33
CA TYR A 227 12.87 36.95 -10.45
C TYR A 227 12.02 38.01 -11.18
N PRO A 228 12.15 38.18 -12.51
CA PRO A 228 11.19 38.93 -13.30
C PRO A 228 9.75 38.55 -12.92
N HIS A 229 8.87 39.55 -12.83
CA HIS A 229 7.44 39.34 -12.63
C HIS A 229 6.69 39.64 -13.91
N THR A 230 5.79 38.74 -14.31
CA THR A 230 4.80 39.04 -15.34
C THR A 230 3.47 39.31 -14.65
N GLU A 231 2.96 40.53 -14.79
CA GLU A 231 1.54 40.79 -14.52
C GLU A 231 0.74 40.01 -15.56
N THR A 232 -0.24 39.22 -15.13
CA THR A 232 -1.21 38.63 -16.05
C THR A 232 -2.10 39.76 -16.59
N PRO A 233 -2.10 40.06 -17.91
CA PRO A 233 -3.31 40.59 -18.50
C PRO A 233 -4.25 39.38 -18.52
N PHE A 234 -5.21 39.33 -17.60
CA PHE A 234 -6.34 38.42 -17.73
C PHE A 234 -7.05 38.74 -19.06
N MET A 235 -6.71 38.02 -20.13
CA MET A 235 -7.62 37.72 -21.22
C MET A 235 -8.08 36.27 -20.99
N LEU A 236 -9.16 36.16 -20.23
CA LEU A 236 -10.15 35.09 -20.42
C LEU A 236 -11.04 35.47 -21.60
#